data_AF-A0A2V9WUM3-F1
#
_entry.id   AF-A0A2V9WUM3-F1
#
_cell.length_a   1.000
_cell.length_b   1.000
_cell.length_c   1.000
_cell.angle_alpha   90.00
_cell.angle_beta   90.00
_cell.angle_gamma   90.00
#
_symmetry.space_group_name_H-M   'P 1'
#
loop_
_entity.id
_entity.type
_entity.pdbx_description
1 polymer ?
#
loop_
_entity_poly.entity_id
_entity_poly.type
_entity_poly.pdbx_seq_one_letter_code
_entity_poly.pdbx_strand_id
1 'polypeptide(L)'
;MLWSTIYCHLDETNVQGGQKVKRGDVLGKVGTTGHSLGVPHLHFGLWQESSDVVDPLPFIVGCFDPAKRVTYSEQASGGKPRLVLTYPVRCGRLWR
;
A
#
# COMPACT_ATOMS: atom_id res chain seq x y z
N MET A 1 10.46 10.35 12.70
CA MET A 1 10.59 8.97 12.19
C MET A 1 10.08 8.98 10.75
N LEU A 2 10.96 8.77 9.79
CA LEU A 2 10.58 8.66 8.38
C LEU A 2 10.23 7.20 8.09
N TRP A 3 9.13 7.00 7.39
CA TRP A 3 8.63 5.70 6.95
C TRP A 3 8.65 5.69 5.43
N SER A 4 9.00 4.55 4.85
CA SER A 4 9.02 4.35 3.41
C SER A 4 8.23 3.11 3.05
N THR A 5 7.49 3.18 1.94
CA THR A 5 6.79 2.03 1.35
C THR A 5 7.49 1.61 0.07
N ILE A 6 7.61 0.30 -0.16
CA ILE A 6 8.16 -0.28 -1.40
C ILE A 6 7.02 -0.97 -2.16
N TYR A 7 7.02 -0.78 -3.49
CA TYR A 7 6.11 -1.42 -4.43
C TYR A 7 6.96 -2.11 -5.51
N CYS A 8 6.89 -3.44 -5.59
CA CYS A 8 7.70 -4.24 -6.51
C CYS A 8 6.81 -5.09 -7.45
N HIS A 9 7.46 -5.71 -8.44
CA HIS A 9 6.82 -6.52 -9.49
C HIS A 9 5.87 -5.74 -10.39
N LEU A 10 6.13 -4.44 -10.61
CA LEU A 10 5.34 -3.62 -11.51
C LEU A 10 5.74 -3.89 -12.97
N ASP A 11 4.76 -3.95 -13.88
CA ASP A 11 5.01 -3.95 -15.33
C ASP A 11 5.22 -2.52 -15.86
N GLU A 12 4.58 -1.55 -15.21
CA GLU A 12 4.65 -0.14 -15.60
C GLU A 12 4.77 0.73 -14.33
N THR A 13 5.62 1.75 -14.38
CA THR A 13 5.78 2.75 -13.32
C THR A 13 5.31 4.10 -13.85
N ASN A 14 4.32 4.69 -13.20
CA ASN A 14 3.68 5.95 -13.63
C ASN A 14 4.22 7.18 -12.89
N VAL A 15 5.34 7.00 -12.18
CA VAL A 15 5.98 8.02 -11.35
C VAL A 15 7.48 8.06 -11.60
N GLN A 16 8.11 9.18 -11.26
CA GLN A 16 9.54 9.40 -11.41
C GLN A 16 10.21 9.83 -10.10
N GLY A 17 11.54 9.69 -10.02
CA GLY A 17 12.32 10.12 -8.86
C GLY A 17 12.09 11.60 -8.53
N GLY A 18 11.83 11.88 -7.24
CA GLY A 18 11.53 13.24 -6.75
C GLY A 18 10.08 13.70 -6.95
N GLN A 19 9.23 12.93 -7.65
CA GLN A 19 7.82 13.25 -7.78
C GLN A 19 7.11 13.14 -6.42
N LYS A 20 6.43 14.22 -6.03
CA LYS A 20 5.51 14.18 -4.88
C LYS A 20 4.24 13.43 -5.29
N VAL A 21 3.89 12.41 -4.53
CA VAL A 21 2.65 11.64 -4.69
C VAL A 21 1.80 11.78 -3.45
N LYS A 22 0.49 11.62 -3.59
CA LYS A 22 -0.46 11.56 -2.48
C LYS A 22 -1.15 10.20 -2.46
N ARG A 23 -1.69 9.84 -1.30
CA ARG A 23 -2.50 8.62 -1.16
C ARG A 23 -3.64 8.63 -2.18
N GLY A 24 -3.82 7.51 -2.89
CA GLY A 24 -4.84 7.34 -3.92
C GLY A 24 -4.34 7.59 -5.34
N ASP A 25 -3.14 8.16 -5.51
CA ASP A 25 -2.51 8.25 -6.83
C ASP A 25 -2.16 6.86 -7.35
N VAL A 26 -2.32 6.66 -8.66
CA VAL A 26 -1.90 5.42 -9.34
C VAL A 26 -0.40 5.50 -9.59
N LEU A 27 0.37 4.70 -8.87
CA LEU A 27 1.84 4.70 -8.97
C LEU A 27 2.37 3.85 -10.13
N GLY A 28 1.55 2.93 -10.65
CA GLY A 28 1.95 1.98 -11.69
C GLY A 28 0.94 0.85 -11.85
N LYS A 29 1.35 -0.18 -12.59
CA LYS A 29 0.54 -1.36 -12.92
C LYS A 29 1.21 -2.62 -12.38
N VAL A 30 0.44 -3.44 -11.64
CA VAL A 30 0.90 -4.74 -11.15
C VAL A 30 1.27 -5.63 -12.34
N GLY A 31 2.35 -6.37 -12.16
CA GLY A 31 2.98 -7.15 -13.21
C GLY A 31 3.65 -8.40 -12.69
N THR A 32 4.65 -8.85 -13.44
CA THR A 32 5.44 -10.06 -13.13
C THR A 32 6.94 -9.82 -13.20
N THR A 33 7.41 -8.57 -13.13
CA THR A 33 8.85 -8.27 -13.23
C THR A 33 9.65 -8.73 -12.01
N GLY A 34 10.94 -9.00 -12.19
CA GLY A 34 11.84 -9.44 -11.12
C GLY A 34 11.54 -10.86 -10.61
N HIS A 35 11.76 -11.09 -9.32
CA HIS A 35 11.62 -12.41 -8.66
C HIS A 35 10.16 -12.79 -8.35
N SER A 36 9.24 -12.57 -9.29
CA SER A 36 7.79 -12.79 -9.11
C SER A 36 7.35 -14.25 -9.37
N LEU A 37 8.26 -15.09 -9.87
CA LEU A 37 7.97 -16.44 -10.39
C LEU A 37 6.93 -16.47 -11.52
N GLY A 38 6.71 -15.34 -12.21
CA GLY A 38 5.73 -15.24 -13.29
C GLY A 38 4.27 -15.16 -12.83
N VAL A 39 4.02 -15.09 -11.52
CA VAL A 39 2.68 -14.95 -10.95
C VAL A 39 2.37 -13.47 -10.73
N PRO A 40 1.30 -12.90 -11.31
CA PRO A 40 0.98 -11.48 -11.10
C PRO A 40 0.59 -11.18 -9.66
N HIS A 41 1.38 -10.34 -8.99
CA HIS A 41 1.08 -9.86 -7.64
C HIS A 41 1.85 -8.58 -7.33
N LEU A 42 1.39 -7.85 -6.31
CA LEU A 42 2.13 -6.71 -5.75
C LEU A 42 2.95 -7.20 -4.56
N HIS A 43 4.27 -7.00 -4.60
CA HIS A 43 5.06 -7.01 -3.37
C HIS A 43 5.01 -5.63 -2.73
N PHE A 44 4.47 -5.56 -1.51
CA PHE A 44 4.35 -4.34 -0.71
C PHE A 44 5.21 -4.46 0.54
N GLY A 45 6.18 -3.56 0.69
CA GLY A 45 7.09 -3.52 1.84
C GLY A 45 6.93 -2.25 2.65
N LEU A 46 7.14 -2.35 3.96
CA LEU A 46 7.20 -1.20 4.87
C LEU A 46 8.59 -1.15 5.52
N TRP A 47 9.22 0.02 5.45
CA TRP A 47 10.58 0.25 5.92
C TRP A 47 10.59 1.40 6.92
N GLN A 48 11.29 1.19 8.02
CA GLN A 48 11.62 2.22 9.00
C GLN A 48 13.10 2.61 8.82
N GLU A 49 13.45 3.89 9.01
CA GLU A 49 14.81 4.44 8.81
C GLU A 49 15.96 3.61 9.43
N SER A 50 15.71 2.80 10.46
CA SER A 50 16.69 1.85 11.01
C SER A 50 17.06 0.70 10.07
N SER A 51 16.58 0.70 8.82
CA SER A 51 16.72 -0.39 7.83
C SER A 51 15.99 -1.68 8.20
N ASP A 52 15.08 -1.59 9.18
CA ASP A 52 14.23 -2.72 9.54
C ASP A 52 13.06 -2.80 8.55
N VAL A 53 12.99 -3.93 7.86
CA VAL A 53 11.79 -4.34 7.15
C VAL A 53 10.76 -4.74 8.19
N VAL A 54 9.64 -4.04 8.22
CA VAL A 54 8.56 -4.28 9.18
C VAL A 54 7.44 -5.02 8.48
N ASP A 55 6.82 -6.00 9.14
CA ASP A 55 5.58 -6.61 8.66
C ASP A 55 4.53 -5.49 8.45
N PRO A 56 4.03 -5.28 7.22
CA PRO A 56 3.05 -4.23 6.96
C PRO A 56 1.66 -4.57 7.49
N LEU A 57 1.33 -5.85 7.75
CA LEU A 57 -0.02 -6.29 8.11
C LEU A 57 -0.61 -5.58 9.35
N PRO A 58 0.13 -5.37 10.45
CA PRO A 58 -0.38 -4.65 11.61
C PRO A 58 -0.71 -3.16 11.35
N PHE A 59 -0.17 -2.59 10.27
CA PHE A 59 -0.33 -1.17 9.89
C PHE A 59 -1.39 -0.97 8.80
N ILE A 60 -1.81 -2.05 8.14
CA ILE A 60 -2.88 -2.05 7.16
C ILE A 60 -4.20 -2.04 7.92
N VAL A 61 -4.94 -0.95 7.75
CA VAL A 61 -6.25 -0.78 8.41
C VAL A 61 -7.31 -0.40 7.39
N GLY A 62 -8.50 -0.92 7.62
CA GLY A 62 -9.63 -0.76 6.72
C GLY A 62 -9.61 -1.78 5.59
N CYS A 63 -10.79 -2.06 5.09
CA CYS A 63 -11.00 -2.82 3.87
C CYS A 63 -11.46 -1.83 2.80
N PHE A 64 -11.00 -2.03 1.56
CA PHE A 64 -11.33 -1.12 0.46
C PHE A 64 -12.78 -1.39 0.03
N ASP A 65 -13.66 -0.44 0.35
CA ASP A 65 -15.04 -0.43 -0.13
C ASP A 65 -15.12 0.53 -1.33
N PRO A 66 -15.18 0.03 -2.59
CA PRO A 66 -15.26 0.87 -3.77
C PRO A 66 -16.54 1.72 -3.83
N ALA A 67 -17.57 1.38 -3.03
CA ALA A 67 -18.81 2.14 -2.93
C ALA A 67 -18.74 3.28 -1.90
N LYS A 68 -17.73 3.31 -1.02
CA LYS A 68 -17.55 4.37 -0.02
C LYS A 68 -16.37 5.27 -0.36
N ARG A 69 -16.68 6.52 -0.72
CA ARG A 69 -15.70 7.61 -0.67
C ARG A 69 -15.38 7.92 0.79
N VAL A 70 -14.26 7.40 1.29
CA VAL A 70 -13.78 7.76 2.63
C VAL A 70 -13.05 9.10 2.55
N THR A 71 -13.61 10.15 3.17
CA THR A 71 -12.86 11.38 3.45
C THR A 71 -11.90 11.12 4.60
N TYR A 72 -10.60 11.13 4.32
CA TYR A 72 -9.58 10.94 5.35
C TYR A 72 -9.44 12.19 6.20
N SER A 73 -9.60 12.07 7.52
CA SER A 73 -9.10 13.05 8.48
C SER A 73 -8.00 12.41 9.34
N GLU A 74 -6.93 13.15 9.60
CA GLU A 74 -5.88 12.72 10.54
C GLU A 74 -6.44 12.48 11.95
N GLN A 75 -7.57 13.11 12.30
CA GLN A 75 -8.25 12.87 13.57
C GLN A 75 -8.83 11.46 13.66
N ALA A 76 -9.30 10.88 12.55
CA ALA A 76 -9.84 9.51 12.54
C ALA A 76 -8.75 8.45 12.79
N SER A 77 -7.46 8.78 12.59
CA SER A 77 -6.33 7.87 12.83
C SER A 77 -5.77 7.90 14.25
N GLY A 78 -6.29 8.76 15.13
CA GLY A 78 -5.75 8.93 16.47
C GLY A 78 -4.25 9.29 16.45
N GLY A 79 -3.80 10.00 15.40
CA GLY A 79 -2.41 10.41 15.23
C GLY A 79 -1.45 9.31 14.77
N LYS A 80 -1.92 8.09 14.44
CA LYS A 80 -1.04 7.00 13.95
C LYS A 80 -0.91 7.02 12.42
N PRO A 81 0.30 6.76 11.85
CA PRO A 81 0.45 6.56 10.43
C PRO A 81 -0.35 5.31 10.01
N ARG A 82 -1.34 5.50 9.13
CA ARG A 82 -2.17 4.41 8.59
C ARG A 82 -1.77 4.11 7.16
N LEU A 83 -1.46 2.85 6.87
CA LEU A 83 -1.30 2.38 5.49
C LEU A 83 -2.68 1.90 5.02
N VAL A 84 -3.17 2.49 3.94
CA VAL A 84 -4.40 2.05 3.28
C VAL A 84 -3.99 1.46 1.95
N LEU A 85 -4.07 0.15 1.81
CA LEU A 85 -3.94 -0.50 0.51
C LEU A 85 -5.19 -0.17 -0.30
N THR A 86 -5.01 0.41 -1.47
CA THR A 86 -6.08 0.69 -2.44
C THR A 86 -6.45 -0.52 -3.29
N TYR A 87 -5.77 -1.66 -3.09
CA TYR A 87 -6.13 -2.93 -3.70
C TYR A 87 -7.14 -3.69 -2.81
N PRO A 88 -8.15 -4.37 -3.38
CA PRO A 88 -9.32 -4.79 -2.63
C PRO A 88 -9.03 -6.02 -1.76
N VAL A 89 -8.63 -5.79 -0.51
CA VAL A 89 -9.11 -6.67 0.57
C VAL A 89 -10.59 -6.33 0.71
N ARG A 90 -11.46 -7.08 0.01
CA ARG A 90 -12.92 -6.86 0.10
C ARG A 90 -13.32 -6.91 1.56
N CYS A 91 -14.09 -5.93 2.03
CA CYS A 91 -14.77 -6.02 3.32
C CYS A 91 -15.74 -7.21 3.26
N GLY A 92 -15.37 -8.35 3.82
CA GLY A 92 -16.18 -9.56 3.87
C GLY A 92 -15.70 -10.45 5.00
N ARG A 93 -16.65 -11.02 5.76
CA ARG A 93 -16.45 -11.81 6.98
C ARG A 93 -15.15 -12.62 6.95
N LEU A 94 -14.31 -12.41 7.97
CA LEU A 94 -13.33 -13.40 8.41
C LEU A 94 -13.95 -14.79 8.26
N TRP A 95 -13.30 -15.65 7.49
CA TRP A 95 -13.67 -17.04 7.34
C TRP A 95 -13.92 -17.62 8.75
N ARG A 96 -15.09 -18.22 8.96
CA ARG A 96 -15.32 -19.07 10.14
C ARG A 96 -14.62 -20.40 9.93
#